data_AF-A0A9D1DU56-F1
#
_entry.id   AF-A0A9D1DU56-F1
#
_cell.length_a   1.000
_cell.length_b   1.000
_cell.length_c   1.000
_cell.angle_alpha   90.00
_cell.angle_beta   90.00
_cell.angle_gamma   90.00
#
_symmetry.space_group_name_H-M   'P 1'
#
loop_
_entity.id
_entity.type
_entity.pdbx_description
1 polymer ?
#
loop_
_entity_poly.entity_id
_entity_poly.type
_entity_poly.pdbx_seq_one_letter_code
_entity_poly.pdbx_strand_id
1 'polypeptide(L)' 'MINTARNWGYDDGKAEGKAEGLEEGAKAKEIEIAKNFLKDGIPIEVVSKNTGLSIEELEELNKEA' A
#
# COMPACT_ATOMS: atom_id res chain seq x y z
N MET A 1 -3.91 -30.21 -27.74
CA MET A 1 -3.42 -29.58 -26.49
C MET A 1 -2.94 -28.17 -26.79
N ILE A 2 -3.84 -27.22 -27.03
CA ILE A 2 -3.49 -25.80 -27.27
C ILE A 2 -4.31 -24.87 -26.34
N ASN A 3 -5.51 -25.30 -25.91
CA ASN A 3 -6.35 -24.53 -24.99
C ASN A 3 -5.81 -24.39 -23.57
N THR A 4 -4.99 -25.33 -23.08
CA THR A 4 -4.55 -25.32 -21.68
C THR A 4 -3.56 -24.18 -21.40
N ALA A 5 -2.60 -23.92 -22.29
CA ALA A 5 -1.58 -22.89 -22.09
C ALA A 5 -2.15 -21.45 -22.09
N ARG A 6 -3.17 -21.19 -22.92
CA ARG A 6 -3.83 -19.88 -22.99
C ARG A 6 -4.71 -19.59 -21.77
N ASN A 7 -5.29 -20.63 -21.17
CA ASN A 7 -6.10 -20.49 -19.96
C ASN A 7 -5.23 -20.13 -18.75
N TRP A 8 -4.07 -20.79 -18.63
CA TRP A 8 -3.12 -20.55 -17.54
C TRP A 8 -2.55 -19.13 -17.59
N GLY A 9 -2.12 -18.66 -18.76
CA GLY A 9 -1.60 -17.28 -18.90
C GLY A 9 -2.63 -16.18 -18.63
N TYR A 10 -3.93 -16.43 -18.80
CA TYR A 10 -4.98 -15.47 -18.46
C TYR A 10 -5.31 -15.49 -16.97
N ASP A 11 -5.37 -16.69 -16.38
CA ASP A 11 -5.64 -16.86 -14.95
C ASP A 11 -4.48 -16.31 -14.10
N ASP A 12 -3.23 -16.55 -14.51
CA ASP A 12 -2.03 -16.01 -13.85
C ASP A 12 -1.98 -14.48 -13.95
N GLY A 13 -2.13 -13.91 -15.15
CA GLY A 13 -2.10 -12.45 -15.33
C GLY A 13 -3.23 -11.71 -14.59
N LYS A 14 -4.39 -12.34 -14.41
CA LYS A 14 -5.49 -11.79 -13.61
C LYS A 14 -5.22 -11.90 -12.10
N ALA A 15 -4.59 -12.99 -11.66
CA ALA A 15 -4.21 -13.17 -10.27
C ALA A 15 -3.11 -12.17 -9.86
N GLU A 16 -2.07 -12.02 -10.70
CA GLU A 16 -0.98 -11.07 -10.51
C GLU A 16 -1.50 -9.62 -10.48
N GLY A 17 -2.25 -9.19 -11.51
CA GLY A 17 -2.77 -7.81 -11.54
C GLY A 17 -3.74 -7.48 -10.40
N LYS A 18 -4.47 -8.49 -9.88
CA LYS A 18 -5.33 -8.30 -8.70
C LYS A 18 -4.50 -8.21 -7.41
N ALA A 19 -3.44 -9.01 -7.28
CA ALA A 19 -2.56 -8.97 -6.13
C ALA A 19 -1.80 -7.63 -6.06
N GLU A 20 -1.21 -7.20 -7.18
CA GLU A 20 -0.50 -5.92 -7.29
C GLU A 20 -1.43 -4.74 -6.98
N GLY A 21 -2.63 -4.68 -7.58
CA GLY A 21 -3.57 -3.59 -7.31
C GLY A 21 -4.09 -3.55 -5.87
N LEU A 22 -4.18 -4.69 -5.19
CA LEU A 22 -4.54 -4.75 -3.77
C LEU A 22 -3.40 -4.27 -2.87
N GLU A 23 -2.16 -4.64 -3.18
CA GLU A 23 -0.99 -4.22 -2.41
C GLU A 23 -0.72 -2.72 -2.58
N GLU A 24 -0.79 -2.20 -3.81
CA GLU A 24 -0.66 -0.77 -4.09
C GLU A 24 -1.76 0.03 -3.40
N GLY A 25 -3.01 -0.45 -3.45
CA GLY A 25 -4.14 0.20 -2.80
C GLY A 25 -4.04 0.21 -1.27
N ALA A 26 -3.53 -0.88 -0.68
CA ALA A 26 -3.32 -0.98 0.76
C ALA A 26 -2.24 0.02 1.23
N LYS A 27 -1.07 0.03 0.58
CA LYS A 27 0.02 0.96 0.90
C LYS A 27 -0.39 2.42 0.69
N ALA A 28 -1.07 2.73 -0.41
CA ALA A 28 -1.56 4.09 -0.67
C ALA A 28 -2.51 4.57 0.43
N LYS A 29 -3.40 3.68 0.93
CA LYS A 29 -4.32 4.00 2.01
C LYS A 29 -3.60 4.23 3.34
N GLU A 30 -2.60 3.41 3.67
CA GLU A 30 -1.79 3.58 4.89
C GLU A 30 -1.04 4.92 4.89
N ILE A 31 -0.47 5.29 3.73
CA ILE A 31 0.21 6.58 3.52
C ILE A 31 -0.78 7.75 3.65
N GLU A 32 -1.98 7.67 3.07
CA GLU A 32 -2.99 8.72 3.22
C GLU A 32 -3.42 8.91 4.67
N ILE A 33 -3.67 7.80 5.39
CA ILE A 33 -4.04 7.84 6.80
C ILE A 33 -2.91 8.48 7.61
N ALA A 34 -1.67 8.09 7.37
CA ALA A 34 -0.50 8.68 8.02
C ALA A 34 -0.42 10.19 7.78
N LYS A 35 -0.52 10.64 6.52
CA LYS A 35 -0.49 12.07 6.17
C LYS A 35 -1.60 12.86 6.86
N ASN A 36 -2.80 12.31 6.92
CA ASN A 36 -3.92 12.96 7.61
C ASN A 36 -3.68 13.08 9.12
N PHE A 37 -3.20 12.00 9.76
CA PHE A 37 -2.88 12.04 11.19
C PHE A 37 -1.76 13.04 11.52
N LEU A 38 -0.73 13.12 10.69
CA LEU A 38 0.36 14.10 10.86
C LEU A 38 -0.16 15.53 10.71
N LYS A 39 -1.04 15.79 9.73
CA LYS A 39 -1.71 17.09 9.55
C LYS A 39 -2.59 17.47 10.74
N ASP A 40 -3.25 16.49 11.36
CA ASP A 40 -4.08 16.67 12.55
C ASP A 40 -3.24 16.86 13.83
N GLY A 41 -1.90 16.84 13.73
CA GLY A 41 -0.98 17.03 14.86
C GLY A 41 -0.85 15.80 15.76
N ILE A 42 -1.25 14.62 15.28
CA ILE A 42 -1.08 13.36 16.01
C ILE A 42 0.41 13.01 16.06
N PRO A 43 0.95 12.61 17.22
CA PRO A 43 2.35 12.22 17.34
C PRO A 43 2.72 11.06 16.41
N ILE A 44 3.88 11.14 15.75
CA ILE A 44 4.42 10.12 14.83
C ILE A 44 4.40 8.71 15.44
N GLU A 45 4.69 8.58 16.74
CA GLU A 45 4.66 7.30 17.46
C GLU A 45 3.28 6.64 17.44
N VAL A 46 2.22 7.45 17.58
CA VAL A 46 0.83 6.99 17.51
C VAL A 46 0.46 6.65 16.07
N VAL A 47 0.89 7.46 15.11
CA VAL A 47 0.66 7.20 13.69
C VAL A 47 1.31 5.86 13.29
N SER A 48 2.58 5.66 13.63
CA SER A 48 3.34 4.42 13.38
C SER A 48 2.62 3.19 13.91
N LYS A 49 2.10 3.27 15.13
CA LYS A 49 1.34 2.16 15.74
C LYS A 49 0.02 1.86 15.03
N ASN A 50 -0.62 2.85 14.41
CA ASN A 50 -1.93 2.68 13.77
C ASN A 50 -1.83 2.35 12.28
N THR A 51 -0.80 2.84 11.58
CA THR A 51 -0.59 2.61 10.14
C THR A 51 0.39 1.49 9.86
N GLY A 52 1.17 1.04 10.84
CA GLY A 52 2.20 0.02 10.65
C GLY A 52 3.46 0.54 9.95
N LEU A 53 3.49 1.82 9.58
CA LEU A 53 4.66 2.47 9.00
C LEU A 53 5.72 2.74 10.06
N SER A 54 6.98 2.64 9.66
CA SER A 54 8.12 3.02 10.50
C SER A 54 8.12 4.52 10.77
N ILE A 55 8.79 4.92 11.86
CA ILE A 55 9.00 6.33 12.19
C ILE A 55 9.75 7.03 11.04
N GLU A 56 10.71 6.36 10.42
CA GLU A 56 11.49 6.87 9.29
C GLU A 56 10.60 7.17 8.08
N GLU A 57 9.73 6.23 7.68
CA GLU A 57 8.77 6.43 6.59
C GLU A 57 7.82 7.60 6.90
N LEU A 58 7.34 7.71 8.14
CA LEU A 58 6.46 8.80 8.54
C LEU A 58 7.16 10.16 8.54
N GLU A 59 8.44 10.22 8.93
CA GLU A 59 9.24 11.44 8.86
C GLU A 59 9.49 11.86 7.41
N GLU A 60 9.75 10.91 6.50
CA GLU A 60 9.86 11.20 5.07
C GLU A 60 8.56 11.76 4.52
N LEU A 61 7.42 11.12 4.83
CA LEU A 61 6.09 11.60 4.43
C LEU A 61 5.76 13.00 4.97
N ASN A 62 6.28 13.35 6.15
CA ASN A 62 6.11 14.68 6.75
C ASN A 62 7.01 15.75 6.12
N LYS A 63 8.16 15.36 5.56
CA LYS A 63 9.09 16.28 4.87
C LYS A 63 8.65 16.61 3.44
N GLU A 64 7.87 15.72 2.81
CA GLU A 64 7.33 15.89 1.45
C GLU A 64 6.02 16.70 1.40
N ALA A 65 5.41 17.03 2.54
CA ALA A 65 4.13 17.75 2.65
C ALA A 65 4.32 19.26 2.87
#